data_AF-W7UAP2-F1
#
_entry.id   AF-W7UAP2-F1
#
_cell.length_a   1.000
_cell.length_b   1.000
_cell.length_c   1.000
_cell.angle_alpha   90.00
_cell.angle_beta   90.00
_cell.angle_gamma   90.00
#
_symmetry.space_group_name_H-M   'P 1'
#
loop_
_entity.id
_entity.type
_entity.pdbx_description
1 polymer ?
#
loop_
_entity_poly.entity_id
_entity_poly.type
_entity_poly.pdbx_seq_one_letter_code
_entity_poly.pdbx_strand_id
1 'polypeptide(L)'
;MARLNRERAAQDPSMDREPTLHFVEDRVETLEKVCGDPRLQNVQLYLADWGYTTDAARERAMLNPRIRILQLADFACMCQALGAREGEAGEEGR
;
A
#
# COMPACT_ATOMS: atom_id res chain seq x y z
N MET A 1 28.83 -0.03 42.45
CA MET A 1 27.36 -0.21 42.42
C MET A 1 26.70 1.14 42.26
N ALA A 2 26.41 1.54 41.02
CA ALA A 2 25.35 2.49 40.63
C ALA A 2 25.42 2.62 39.09
N ARG A 3 24.57 1.88 38.40
CA ARG A 3 24.42 1.89 36.94
C ARG A 3 23.70 3.20 36.60
N LEU A 4 24.38 4.17 35.98
CA LEU A 4 23.69 5.33 35.40
C LEU A 4 22.87 4.84 34.21
N ASN A 5 21.55 4.97 34.31
CA ASN A 5 20.62 4.78 33.22
C ASN A 5 20.94 5.82 32.14
N ARG A 6 21.62 5.39 31.09
CA ARG A 6 21.81 6.17 29.88
C ARG A 6 20.47 6.23 29.16
N GLU A 7 19.81 7.36 29.36
CA GLU A 7 18.80 8.00 28.50
C GLU A 7 18.40 7.15 27.29
N ARG A 8 17.17 6.60 27.33
CA ARG A 8 16.46 6.15 26.13
C ARG A 8 16.40 7.36 25.20
N ALA A 9 17.22 7.36 24.16
CA ALA A 9 17.08 8.24 23.03
C ALA A 9 15.59 8.29 22.65
N ALA A 10 15.05 9.50 22.52
CA ALA A 10 13.71 9.73 22.02
C ALA A 10 13.55 8.91 20.74
N GLN A 11 12.67 7.91 20.80
CA GLN A 11 12.25 7.17 19.62
C GLN A 11 11.58 8.20 18.70
N ASP A 12 12.12 8.35 17.51
CA ASP A 12 11.51 9.16 16.46
C ASP A 12 10.06 8.68 16.25
N PRO A 13 9.04 9.52 16.50
CA PRO A 13 7.64 9.12 16.40
C PRO A 13 7.21 8.73 14.98
N SER A 14 8.08 8.91 13.97
CA SER A 14 7.86 8.45 12.60
C SER A 14 8.19 6.96 12.36
N MET A 15 8.87 6.28 13.30
CA MET A 15 9.34 4.89 13.12
C MET A 15 8.29 3.80 13.38
N ASP A 16 7.07 4.16 13.81
CA ASP A 16 6.06 3.18 14.27
C ASP A 16 4.91 2.91 13.27
N ARG A 17 4.95 3.51 12.07
CA ARG A 17 3.89 3.26 11.08
C ARG A 17 4.27 2.11 10.17
N GLU A 18 3.59 0.97 10.32
CA GLU A 18 3.68 -0.13 9.36
C GLU A 18 3.39 0.40 7.94
N PRO A 19 4.24 0.07 6.95
CA PRO A 19 4.03 0.52 5.58
C PRO A 19 2.73 -0.09 5.05
N THR A 20 1.90 0.74 4.40
CA THR A 20 0.71 0.24 3.71
C THR A 20 1.15 -0.49 2.44
N LEU A 21 0.83 -1.78 2.31
CA LEU A 21 1.15 -2.56 1.12
C LEU A 21 0.03 -2.42 0.07
N HIS A 22 0.41 -2.06 -1.15
CA HIS A 22 -0.46 -1.98 -2.30
C HIS A 22 -0.13 -3.13 -3.27
N PHE A 23 -1.10 -3.98 -3.60
CA PHE A 23 -0.97 -5.07 -4.55
C PHE A 23 -1.81 -4.79 -5.80
N VAL A 24 -1.14 -4.63 -6.94
CA VAL A 24 -1.74 -4.30 -8.24
C VAL A 24 -1.51 -5.46 -9.18
N GLU A 25 -2.57 -6.01 -9.75
CA GLU A 25 -2.56 -7.25 -10.55
C GLU A 25 -3.63 -7.16 -11.64
N ASP A 26 -3.42 -7.75 -12.82
CA ASP A 26 -4.38 -7.69 -13.94
C ASP A 26 -5.28 -8.94 -14.04
N ARG A 27 -5.03 -9.95 -13.20
CA ARG A 27 -5.84 -11.16 -13.07
C ARG A 27 -6.70 -11.16 -11.81
N VAL A 28 -8.02 -11.07 -12.01
CA VAL A 28 -8.99 -11.08 -10.91
C VAL A 28 -8.94 -12.37 -10.08
N GLU A 29 -8.59 -13.53 -10.67
CA GLU A 29 -8.50 -14.80 -9.93
C GLU A 29 -7.38 -14.78 -8.88
N THR A 30 -6.29 -14.05 -9.16
CA THR A 30 -5.19 -13.87 -8.21
C THR A 30 -5.65 -12.98 -7.06
N LEU A 31 -6.34 -11.88 -7.37
CA LEU A 31 -6.88 -10.96 -6.37
C LEU A 31 -7.89 -11.65 -5.44
N GLU A 32 -8.78 -12.48 -5.98
CA GLU A 32 -9.74 -13.26 -5.19
C GLU A 32 -9.05 -14.24 -4.24
N LYS A 33 -7.97 -14.90 -4.67
CA LYS A 33 -7.16 -15.75 -3.77
C LYS A 33 -6.56 -14.93 -2.63
N VAL A 34 -6.06 -13.72 -2.92
CA VAL A 34 -5.54 -12.81 -1.89
C VAL A 34 -6.65 -12.35 -0.95
N CYS A 35 -7.87 -12.10 -1.46
CA CYS A 35 -9.04 -11.78 -0.62
C CYS A 35 -9.35 -12.88 0.40
N GLY A 36 -9.14 -14.15 0.01
CA GLY A 36 -9.39 -15.32 0.86
C GLY A 36 -8.30 -15.61 1.90
N ASP A 37 -7.14 -14.96 1.84
CA ASP A 37 -6.05 -15.18 2.79
C ASP A 37 -6.13 -14.20 3.99
N PRO A 38 -6.40 -14.68 5.21
CA PRO A 38 -6.53 -13.81 6.38
C PRO A 38 -5.25 -13.04 6.71
N ARG A 39 -4.07 -13.54 6.31
CA ARG A 39 -2.79 -12.87 6.56
C ARG A 39 -2.61 -11.62 5.70
N LEU A 40 -3.35 -11.53 4.59
CA LEU A 40 -3.26 -10.44 3.63
C LEU A 40 -4.38 -9.42 3.80
N GLN A 41 -5.11 -9.46 4.94
CA GLN A 41 -6.27 -8.60 5.19
C GLN A 41 -5.98 -7.11 5.16
N ASN A 42 -4.74 -6.70 5.45
CA ASN A 42 -4.34 -5.29 5.46
C ASN A 42 -3.74 -4.81 4.13
N VAL A 43 -3.62 -5.70 3.13
CA VAL A 43 -3.11 -5.35 1.80
C VAL A 43 -4.22 -4.72 0.97
N GLN A 44 -3.91 -3.56 0.36
CA GLN A 44 -4.81 -2.87 -0.55
C GLN A 44 -4.74 -3.50 -1.94
N LEU A 45 -5.89 -3.94 -2.46
CA LEU A 45 -5.98 -4.75 -3.67
C LEU A 45 -6.54 -3.94 -4.84
N TYR A 46 -5.85 -4.00 -5.98
CA TYR A 46 -6.21 -3.27 -7.18
C TYR A 46 -6.19 -4.17 -8.42
N LEU A 47 -7.28 -4.16 -9.19
CA LEU A 47 -7.31 -4.72 -10.54
C LEU A 47 -6.81 -3.65 -11.52
N ALA A 48 -5.73 -3.94 -12.24
CA ALA A 48 -5.22 -3.09 -13.30
C ALA A 48 -6.06 -3.22 -14.57
N ASP A 49 -6.92 -2.24 -14.85
CA ASP A 49 -7.87 -2.26 -15.99
C ASP A 49 -7.23 -1.96 -17.36
N TRP A 50 -5.89 -1.95 -17.42
CA TRP A 50 -5.11 -1.68 -18.63
C TRP A 50 -4.22 -2.86 -19.04
N GLY A 51 -4.31 -3.99 -18.34
CA GLY A 51 -3.57 -5.22 -18.63
C GLY A 51 -4.36 -6.20 -19.51
N TYR A 52 -4.21 -7.51 -19.25
CA TYR A 52 -4.94 -8.57 -19.96
C TYR A 52 -6.33 -8.85 -19.38
N THR A 53 -6.89 -7.91 -18.62
CA THR A 53 -8.23 -8.00 -18.04
C THR A 53 -9.30 -8.04 -19.14
N THR A 54 -10.41 -8.74 -18.86
CA THR A 54 -11.61 -8.78 -19.72
C THR A 54 -12.77 -8.07 -19.04
N ASP A 55 -13.80 -7.65 -19.79
CA ASP A 55 -15.02 -7.05 -19.23
C ASP A 55 -15.65 -7.94 -18.15
N ALA A 56 -15.70 -9.25 -18.38
CA ALA A 56 -16.21 -10.21 -17.40
C ALA A 56 -15.35 -10.26 -16.12
N ALA A 57 -14.03 -10.18 -16.24
CA ALA A 57 -13.14 -10.10 -15.08
C ALA A 57 -13.32 -8.78 -14.32
N ARG A 58 -13.52 -7.68 -15.05
CA ARG A 58 -13.79 -6.36 -14.49
C ARG A 58 -15.11 -6.33 -13.72
N GLU A 59 -16.19 -6.85 -14.30
CA GLU A 59 -17.50 -6.99 -13.65
C GLU A 59 -17.40 -7.82 -12.36
N ARG A 60 -16.69 -8.95 -12.40
CA ARG A 60 -16.43 -9.76 -11.20
C ARG A 60 -15.71 -8.98 -10.12
N ALA A 61 -14.69 -8.21 -10.47
CA ALA A 61 -13.98 -7.36 -9.52
C ALA A 61 -14.89 -6.28 -8.91
N MET A 62 -15.82 -5.69 -9.69
CA MET A 62 -16.80 -4.73 -9.17
C MET A 62 -17.74 -5.33 -8.12
N LEU A 63 -18.01 -6.65 -8.20
CA LEU A 63 -18.84 -7.36 -7.22
C LEU A 63 -18.09 -7.67 -5.91
N ASN A 64 -16.76 -7.54 -5.88
CA ASN A 64 -15.95 -7.80 -4.70
C ASN A 64 -15.53 -6.48 -4.03
N PRO A 65 -16.07 -6.14 -2.83
CA PRO A 65 -15.80 -4.85 -2.18
C PRO A 65 -14.34 -4.66 -1.72
N ARG A 66 -13.54 -5.73 -1.69
CA ARG A 66 -12.12 -5.67 -1.33
C ARG A 66 -11.23 -5.27 -2.51
N ILE A 67 -11.72 -5.41 -3.74
CA ILE A 67 -10.96 -5.14 -4.97
C ILE A 67 -11.37 -3.78 -5.51
N ARG A 68 -10.39 -2.91 -5.74
CA ARG A 68 -10.60 -1.63 -6.43
C ARG A 68 -10.15 -1.75 -7.88
N ILE A 69 -10.96 -1.27 -8.82
CA ILE A 69 -10.50 -1.11 -10.19
C ILE A 69 -9.58 0.10 -10.23
N LEU A 70 -8.41 -0.05 -10.85
CA LEU A 70 -7.44 1.01 -11.03
C LEU A 70 -7.29 1.27 -12.53
N GLN A 71 -7.30 2.55 -12.92
CA GLN A 71 -6.94 2.99 -14.27
C GLN A 71 -5.46 3.39 -14.33
N LEU A 72 -4.86 3.35 -15.52
CA LEU A 72 -3.42 3.62 -15.68
C LEU A 72 -3.05 5.03 -15.21
N ALA A 73 -3.91 6.01 -15.50
CA ALA A 73 -3.73 7.39 -15.05
C ALA A 73 -3.76 7.52 -13.51
N ASP A 74 -4.68 6.80 -12.87
CA ASP A 74 -4.79 6.78 -11.40
C ASP A 74 -3.58 6.11 -10.75
N PHE A 75 -3.06 5.05 -11.37
CA PHE A 75 -1.82 4.40 -10.94
C PHE A 75 -0.62 5.35 -11.02
N ALA A 76 -0.47 6.08 -12.12
CA ALA A 76 0.60 7.07 -12.27
C ALA A 76 0.52 8.17 -11.19
N CYS A 77 -0.68 8.69 -10.91
CA CYS A 77 -0.91 9.63 -9.81
C CYS A 77 -0.57 9.02 -8.45
N MET A 78 -0.99 7.77 -8.20
CA MET A 78 -0.71 7.05 -6.96
C MET A 78 0.80 6.91 -6.72
N CYS A 79 1.58 6.51 -7.74
CA CYS A 79 3.03 6.38 -7.62
C CYS A 79 3.73 7.70 -7.28
N GLN A 80 3.30 8.81 -7.89
CA GLN A 80 3.84 10.14 -7.59
C GLN A 80 3.50 10.57 -6.16
N ALA A 81 2.25 10.37 -5.74
CA ALA A 81 1.79 10.73 -4.40
C ALA A 81 2.46 9.90 -3.31
N LEU A 82 2.73 8.61 -3.56
CA LEU A 82 3.46 7.75 -2.62
C LEU A 82 4.93 8.14 -2.53
N GLY A 83 5.59 8.45 -3.65
CA GLY A 83 7.00 8.90 -3.66
C GLY A 83 7.23 10.27 -3.02
N ALA A 84 6.25 11.19 -3.09
CA ALA A 84 6.35 12.51 -2.47
C ALA A 84 6.35 12.46 -0.92
N ARG A 85 5.77 11.41 -0.32
CA ARG A 85 5.67 11.26 1.14
C ARG A 85 6.99 10.89 1.83
N GLU A 86 8.01 10.52 1.06
CA GLU A 86 9.32 10.14 1.59
C GLU A 86 10.33 11.32 1.59
N GLY A 87 9.94 12.49 1.04
CA GLY A 87 10.87 13.61 0.77
C GLY A 87 10.85 14.81 1.72
N GLU A 88 9.95 14.90 2.70
CA GLU A 88 9.76 16.11 3.53
C GLU A 88 10.41 16.05 4.94
N ALA A 89 11.26 15.05 5.24
CA ALA A 89 11.84 14.86 6.57
C ALA A 89 13.26 15.44 6.78
N GLY A 90 13.73 16.38 5.95
CA GLY A 90 15.14 16.76 6.00
C GLY A 90 15.52 18.11 5.41
N GLU A 91 14.87 19.21 5.83
CA GLU A 91 15.50 20.53 5.67
C GLU A 91 15.01 21.51 6.75
N GLU A 92 15.57 21.43 7.96
CA GLU A 92 15.47 22.53 8.92
C GLU A 92 16.74 22.62 9.79
N GLY A 93 17.37 23.80 9.77
CA GLY A 93 18.39 24.21 10.74
C GLY A 93 19.84 24.23 10.23
N ARG A 94 20.15 25.20 9.37
CA ARG A 94 21.52 25.69 9.17
C ARG A 94 21.80 26.87 10.10
#